data_AF-A0A7J5EYV9-F1
#
_entry.id   AF-A0A7J5EYV9-F1
#
_cell.length_a   1.000
_cell.length_b   1.000
_cell.length_c   1.000
_cell.angle_alpha   90.00
_cell.angle_beta   90.00
_cell.angle_gamma   90.00
#
_symmetry.space_group_name_H-M   'P 1'
#
loop_
_entity.id
_entity.type
_entity.pdbx_description
1 polymer ?
#
loop_
_entity_poly.entity_id
_entity_poly.type
_entity_poly.pdbx_seq_one_letter_code
_entity_poly.pdbx_strand_id
1 'polypeptide(L)'
;MWKPDTFKEFLTRPVPPSGTKQWSAWQLECREFGPDAVDVALDALENGSENEQYVAVLALRLFGYEADAEGYDEELVYRVRAPDEQESRMITPILNPTPYTP
;
A
#
# COMPACT_ATOMS: atom_id res chain seq x y z
N MET A 1 13.54 -0.75 18.11
CA MET A 1 14.19 -1.14 16.84
C MET A 1 13.27 -2.14 16.17
N TRP A 2 12.49 -1.69 15.19
CA TRP A 2 11.51 -2.53 14.49
C TRP A 2 12.15 -3.22 13.30
N LYS A 3 11.77 -4.48 13.09
CA LYS A 3 12.09 -5.34 11.95
C LYS A 3 11.58 -4.81 10.60
N PRO A 4 12.32 -4.20 9.65
CA PRO A 4 11.76 -3.89 8.32
C PRO A 4 11.09 -5.09 7.65
N ASP A 5 11.51 -6.33 7.98
CA ASP A 5 10.89 -7.58 7.52
C ASP A 5 9.41 -7.76 7.92
N THR A 6 8.91 -7.11 8.99
CA THR A 6 7.55 -7.35 9.53
C THR A 6 6.44 -6.59 8.80
N PHE A 7 6.71 -5.38 8.31
CA PHE A 7 5.69 -4.65 7.57
C PHE A 7 5.48 -5.24 6.17
N LYS A 8 6.57 -5.72 5.54
CA LYS A 8 6.47 -6.47 4.29
C LYS A 8 5.58 -7.71 4.42
N GLU A 9 5.70 -8.46 5.53
CA GLU A 9 4.79 -9.57 5.84
C GLU A 9 3.34 -9.08 6.01
N PHE A 10 3.14 -7.94 6.68
CA PHE A 10 1.81 -7.35 6.84
C PHE A 10 1.14 -7.03 5.49
N LEU A 11 1.89 -6.53 4.51
CA LEU A 11 1.38 -6.23 3.17
C LEU A 11 0.83 -7.47 2.43
N THR A 12 1.28 -8.67 2.79
CA THR A 12 0.78 -9.92 2.18
C THR A 12 -0.54 -10.40 2.77
N ARG A 13 -1.02 -9.80 3.87
CA ARG A 13 -2.22 -10.25 4.57
C ARG A 13 -3.50 -9.74 3.89
N PRO A 14 -4.59 -10.52 3.93
CA PRO A 14 -5.86 -10.08 3.41
C PRO A 14 -6.42 -8.91 4.23
N VAL A 15 -7.04 -7.95 3.55
CA VAL A 15 -7.74 -6.83 4.17
C VAL A 15 -9.09 -7.30 4.71
N PRO A 16 -9.37 -7.17 6.02
CA PRO A 16 -10.66 -7.56 6.57
C PRO A 16 -11.81 -6.68 6.07
N PRO A 17 -13.07 -7.18 6.04
CA PRO A 17 -14.22 -6.38 5.65
C PRO A 17 -14.38 -5.14 6.55
N SER A 18 -14.61 -3.98 5.93
CA SER A 18 -14.80 -2.71 6.63
C SER A 18 -15.94 -2.78 7.65
N GLY A 19 -15.79 -2.10 8.79
CA GLY A 19 -16.80 -2.05 9.85
C GLY A 19 -16.79 -3.25 10.82
N THR A 20 -15.95 -4.25 10.58
CA THR A 20 -15.78 -5.40 11.48
C THR A 20 -14.77 -5.12 12.60
N LYS A 21 -14.79 -5.95 13.66
CA LYS A 21 -13.77 -5.92 14.71
C LYS A 21 -12.38 -6.23 14.17
N GLN A 22 -12.30 -7.15 13.21
CA GLN A 22 -11.05 -7.53 12.55
C GLN A 22 -10.47 -6.35 11.77
N TRP A 23 -11.31 -5.58 11.07
CA TRP A 23 -10.87 -4.35 10.40
C TRP A 23 -10.27 -3.34 11.38
N SER A 24 -10.93 -3.11 12.52
CA SER A 24 -10.41 -2.17 13.53
C SER A 24 -9.06 -2.63 14.12
N ALA A 25 -8.91 -3.93 14.39
CA ALA A 25 -7.66 -4.51 14.87
C ALA A 25 -6.54 -4.40 13.81
N TRP A 26 -6.87 -4.65 12.54
CA TRP A 26 -5.95 -4.53 11.42
C TRP A 26 -5.45 -3.08 11.23
N GLN A 27 -6.36 -2.09 11.32
CA GLN A 27 -5.99 -0.68 11.25
C GLN A 27 -5.08 -0.26 12.42
N LEU A 28 -5.35 -0.78 13.62
CA LEU A 28 -4.54 -0.51 14.80
C LEU A 28 -3.12 -1.07 14.59
N GLU A 29 -3.02 -2.36 14.24
CA GLU A 29 -1.75 -3.03 13.94
C GLU A 29 -0.96 -2.28 12.86
N CYS A 30 -1.62 -1.89 11.76
CA CYS A 30 -0.99 -1.10 10.69
C CYS A 30 -0.35 0.20 11.22
N ARG A 31 -1.03 0.91 12.13
CA ARG A 31 -0.53 2.18 12.68
C ARG A 31 0.65 1.99 13.64
N GLU A 32 0.75 0.83 14.29
CA GLU A 32 1.85 0.56 15.21
C GLU A 32 3.20 0.50 14.48
N PHE A 33 3.23 0.13 13.19
CA PHE A 33 4.43 0.15 12.33
C PHE A 33 5.13 1.50 12.22
N GLY A 34 4.42 2.59 12.47
CA GLY A 34 5.02 3.91 12.51
C GLY A 34 5.51 4.43 11.14
N PRO A 35 6.15 5.60 11.12
CA PRO A 35 6.49 6.31 9.89
C PRO A 35 7.54 5.60 9.04
N ASP A 36 8.41 4.77 9.63
CA ASP A 36 9.45 4.03 8.90
C ASP A 36 8.85 2.98 7.94
N ALA A 37 7.59 2.59 8.14
CA ALA A 37 6.87 1.67 7.25
C ALA A 37 6.38 2.34 5.95
N VAL A 38 6.40 3.67 5.89
CA VAL A 38 5.97 4.43 4.71
C VAL A 38 6.84 4.09 3.51
N ASP A 39 8.17 4.06 3.66
CA ASP A 39 9.09 3.75 2.55
C ASP A 39 8.83 2.35 1.97
N VAL A 40 8.50 1.39 2.83
CA VAL A 40 8.15 0.02 2.42
C VAL A 40 6.78 -0.02 1.72
N ALA A 41 5.80 0.77 2.17
CA ALA A 41 4.50 0.87 1.50
C ALA A 41 4.66 1.47 0.09
N LEU A 42 5.52 2.47 -0.06
CA LEU A 42 5.77 3.13 -1.34
C LEU A 42 6.52 2.21 -2.31
N ASP A 43 7.53 1.51 -1.82
CA ASP A 43 8.21 0.46 -2.60
C ASP A 43 7.22 -0.62 -3.05
N ALA A 44 6.26 -1.01 -2.20
CA ALA A 44 5.25 -1.98 -2.56
C ALA A 44 4.25 -1.48 -3.62
N LEU A 45 3.99 -0.17 -3.71
CA LEU A 45 3.18 0.38 -4.82
C LEU A 45 3.88 0.22 -6.18
N GLU A 46 5.21 0.27 -6.21
CA GLU A 46 5.99 0.13 -7.44
C GLU A 46 6.31 -1.35 -7.74
N ASN A 47 6.73 -2.11 -6.73
CA ASN A 47 7.35 -3.43 -6.90
C ASN A 47 6.53 -4.60 -6.33
N GLY A 48 5.44 -4.31 -5.61
CA GLY A 48 4.60 -5.33 -4.99
C GLY A 48 3.65 -6.02 -5.98
N SER A 49 3.06 -7.12 -5.55
CA SER A 49 1.89 -7.74 -6.17
C SER A 49 0.64 -6.86 -6.02
N GLU A 50 -0.41 -7.10 -6.82
CA GLU A 50 -1.67 -6.36 -6.74
C GLU A 50 -2.25 -6.32 -5.30
N ASN A 51 -2.15 -7.43 -4.56
CA ASN A 51 -2.61 -7.48 -3.17
C ASN A 51 -1.75 -6.60 -2.24
N GLU A 52 -0.43 -6.67 -2.38
CA GLU A 52 0.48 -5.81 -1.59
C GLU A 52 0.28 -4.34 -1.93
N GLN A 53 0.09 -3.99 -3.20
CA GLN A 53 -0.21 -2.64 -3.66
C GLN A 53 -1.53 -2.13 -3.05
N TYR A 54 -2.59 -2.95 -3.07
CA TYR A 54 -3.87 -2.60 -2.45
C TYR A 54 -3.74 -2.34 -0.95
N VAL A 55 -3.02 -3.22 -0.24
CA VAL A 55 -2.76 -3.04 1.20
C VAL A 55 -1.92 -1.78 1.45
N ALA A 56 -0.91 -1.52 0.62
CA ALA A 56 -0.05 -0.34 0.72
C ALA A 56 -0.84 0.97 0.57
N VAL A 57 -1.79 1.05 -0.37
CA VAL A 57 -2.68 2.23 -0.49
C VAL A 57 -3.45 2.48 0.81
N LEU A 58 -4.01 1.43 1.43
CA LEU A 58 -4.74 1.58 2.69
C LEU A 58 -3.83 1.96 3.86
N ALA A 59 -2.64 1.38 3.92
CA ALA A 59 -1.66 1.69 4.95
C ALA A 59 -1.20 3.16 4.86
N LEU A 60 -0.88 3.64 3.65
CA LEU A 60 -0.52 5.04 3.41
C LEU A 60 -1.61 6.01 3.90
N ARG A 61 -2.88 5.71 3.63
CA ARG A 61 -4.02 6.48 4.15
C ARG A 61 -4.07 6.48 5.68
N LEU A 62 -3.74 5.36 6.33
CA LEU A 62 -3.67 5.27 7.79
C LEU A 62 -2.50 6.05 8.38
N PHE A 63 -1.42 6.23 7.62
CA PHE A 63 -0.29 7.10 7.94
C PHE A 63 -0.52 8.57 7.60
N GLY A 64 -1.71 8.91 7.10
CA GLY A 64 -2.13 10.29 6.81
C GLY A 64 -1.84 10.76 5.39
N TYR A 65 -1.29 9.90 4.52
CA TYR A 65 -1.11 10.22 3.11
C TYR A 65 -2.45 10.24 2.39
N GLU A 66 -2.55 11.08 1.38
CA GLU A 66 -3.55 10.89 0.33
C GLU A 66 -2.96 9.89 -0.67
N ALA A 67 -3.66 8.79 -0.90
CA ALA A 67 -3.23 7.75 -1.83
C ALA A 67 -4.44 7.23 -2.60
N ASP A 68 -4.38 7.24 -3.92
CA ASP A 68 -5.43 6.74 -4.80
C ASP A 68 -4.85 6.11 -6.08
N ALA A 69 -5.66 5.33 -6.78
CA ALA A 69 -5.28 4.66 -8.01
C ALA A 69 -6.11 5.25 -9.16
N GLU A 70 -5.43 5.53 -10.27
CA GLU A 70 -6.03 5.97 -11.52
C GLU A 70 -5.68 4.96 -12.62
N GLY A 71 -6.63 4.65 -13.50
CA GLY A 71 -6.45 3.65 -14.56
C GLY A 71 -6.60 2.20 -14.10
N TYR A 72 -6.31 1.28 -15.01
CA TYR A 72 -6.34 -0.18 -14.82
C TYR A 72 -5.24 -0.81 -15.68
N ASP A 73 -4.80 -2.02 -15.32
CA ASP A 73 -3.80 -2.80 -16.05
C ASP A 73 -2.56 -1.94 -16.41
N GLU A 74 -2.16 -1.90 -17.67
CA GLU A 74 -0.98 -1.17 -18.17
C GLU A 74 -1.05 0.35 -17.99
N GLU A 75 -2.24 0.91 -17.73
CA GLU A 75 -2.46 2.34 -17.47
C GLU A 75 -2.57 2.65 -15.97
N LEU A 76 -2.43 1.65 -15.09
CA LEU A 76 -2.52 1.83 -13.65
C LEU A 76 -1.40 2.76 -13.16
N VAL A 77 -1.78 3.81 -12.43
CA VAL A 77 -0.85 4.69 -11.72
C VAL A 77 -1.40 5.01 -10.34
N TYR A 78 -0.53 4.99 -9.34
CA TYR A 78 -0.86 5.45 -7.99
C TYR A 78 -0.49 6.91 -7.83
N ARG A 79 -1.45 7.74 -7.42
CA ARG A 79 -1.21 9.11 -6.98
C ARG A 79 -1.05 9.11 -5.46
N VAL A 80 0.06 9.66 -4.97
CA VAL A 80 0.34 9.73 -3.52
C VAL A 80 0.81 11.14 -3.15
N ARG A 81 0.28 11.70 -2.07
CA ARG A 81 0.67 13.00 -1.51
C ARG A 81 0.89 12.89 -0.01
N ALA A 82 2.05 13.33 0.47
CA ALA A 82 2.32 13.38 1.90
C ALA A 82 1.51 14.51 2.59
N PRO A 83 1.23 14.41 3.91
CA PRO A 83 0.41 15.40 4.63
C PRO A 83 0.86 16.86 4.48
N ASP A 84 2.18 17.08 4.36
CA ASP A 84 2.80 18.41 4.31
C ASP A 84 3.26 18.81 2.89
N GLU A 85 2.93 18.02 1.88
CA GLU A 85 3.30 18.28 0.48
C GLU A 85 2.14 18.89 -0.30
N GLN A 86 2.45 19.85 -1.17
CA GLN A 86 1.43 20.45 -2.06
C GLN A 86 1.19 19.61 -3.30
N GLU A 87 2.25 18.97 -3.81
CA GLU A 87 2.24 18.20 -5.04
C GLU A 87 2.09 16.71 -4.75
N SER A 88 1.40 16.00 -5.63
CA SER A 88 1.36 14.55 -5.60
C SER A 88 2.50 13.98 -6.43
N ARG A 89 3.07 12.87 -5.97
CA ARG A 89 3.89 12.00 -6.81
C ARG A 89 3.03 10.92 -7.47
N MET A 90 3.47 10.51 -8.65
CA MET A 90 2.87 9.41 -9.40
C MET A 90 3.82 8.22 -9.33
N ILE A 91 3.29 7.04 -8.99
CA ILE A 91 4.04 5.78 -8.92
C ILE A 91 3.39 4.81 -9.91
N THR A 92 4.15 4.41 -10.92
CA THR A 92 3.71 3.41 -11.90
C THR A 92 4.20 2.03 -11.44
N PRO A 93 3.31 1.07 -11.14
CA PRO A 93 3.71 -0.27 -10.79
C PRO A 93 4.47 -0.94 -11.94
N ILE A 94 5.53 -1.68 -11.58
CA ILE A 94 6.23 -2.57 -12.48
C ILE A 94 5.37 -3.81 -12.61
N LEU A 95 4.51 -3.82 -13.63
CA LEU A 95 3.75 -5.01 -13.99
C LEU A 95 4.72 -6.08 -14.45
N ASN A 96 4.94 -7.09 -13.62
CA ASN A 96 5.53 -8.33 -14.11
C ASN A 96 4.55 -8.94 -15.11
N PRO A 97 4.98 -9.26 -16.34
CA PRO A 97 4.08 -9.87 -17.32
C PRO A 97 3.55 -11.17 -16.71
N THR A 98 2.24 -11.21 -16.46
CA THR A 98 1.59 -12.48 -16.16
C THR A 98 1.80 -13.37 -17.39
N PRO A 99 2.36 -14.59 -17.24
CA PRO A 99 2.38 -15.51 -18.35
C PRO A 99 0.93 -15.80 -18.74
N TYR A 100 0.53 -15.29 -19.90
CA TYR A 100 -0.75 -15.60 -20.51
C TYR A 100 -0.88 -17.13 -20.56
N THR A 101 -1.78 -17.70 -19.75
CA THR A 101 -2.11 -19.12 -19.80
C THR A 101 -3.44 -19.22 -20.53
N PRO A 102 -3.46 -19.61 -21.83
CA PRO A 102 -4.68 -19.73 -22.63
C PRO A 102 -5.61 -20.85 -22.15
#